data_AF-A0A0D2K7N4-F1
#
_entry.id   AF-A0A0D2K7N4-F1
#
_cell.length_a   1.000
_cell.length_b   1.000
_cell.length_c   1.000
_cell.angle_alpha   90.00
_cell.angle_beta   90.00
_cell.angle_gamma   90.00
#
_symmetry.space_group_name_H-M   'P 1'
#
loop_
_entity.id
_entity.type
_entity.pdbx_description
1 polymer ?
#
loop_
_entity_poly.entity_id
_entity_poly.type
_entity_poly.pdbx_seq_one_letter_code
_entity_poly.pdbx_strand_id
1 'polypeptide(L)'
;VFCKSAVSRGVVPRRGWEWTKLAAAAGELLPYAFEKSDAQEKWGGENFFSAMMGGRSLRFTAVAALGVEFQGGGNSAEEKAAEGALRKLYSAINGRWVELLAGAATRERRAGGQSGGDVFDDVGGAAVWRALEAAVRANRPNADGSGGM
;
A
#
# COMPACT_ATOMS: atom_id res chain seq x y z
N VAL A 1 3.86 2.89 0.74
CA VAL A 1 4.44 3.19 -0.60
C VAL A 1 3.40 3.05 -1.71
N PHE A 2 2.80 1.87 -1.91
CA PHE A 2 1.81 1.65 -2.96
C PHE A 2 0.66 2.68 -2.98
N CYS A 3 -0.03 2.88 -1.85
CA CYS A 3 -1.18 3.80 -1.76
C CYS A 3 -0.80 5.26 -2.10
N LYS A 4 0.36 5.72 -1.64
CA LYS A 4 0.92 7.04 -1.97
C LYS A 4 1.16 7.20 -3.46
N SER A 5 1.76 6.18 -4.08
CA SER A 5 1.99 6.18 -5.53
C SER A 5 0.68 6.21 -6.31
N ALA A 6 -0.29 5.37 -5.92
CA ALA A 6 -1.61 5.31 -6.52
C ALA A 6 -2.37 6.65 -6.45
N VAL A 7 -2.28 7.36 -5.32
CA VAL A 7 -2.85 8.72 -5.17
C VAL A 7 -2.15 9.72 -6.07
N SER A 8 -0.81 9.73 -6.08
CA SER A 8 -0.04 10.67 -6.90
C SER A 8 -0.31 10.53 -8.40
N ARG A 9 -0.65 9.31 -8.85
CA ARG A 9 -0.97 8.99 -10.24
C ARG A 9 -2.47 9.06 -10.56
N GLY A 10 -3.31 9.43 -9.58
CA GLY A 10 -4.76 9.57 -9.78
C GLY A 10 -5.50 8.24 -10.01
N VAL A 11 -4.90 7.10 -9.65
CA VAL A 11 -5.53 5.78 -9.74
C VAL A 11 -6.65 5.65 -8.71
N VAL A 12 -6.46 6.28 -7.54
CA VAL A 12 -7.46 6.32 -6.48
C VAL A 12 -8.44 7.47 -6.76
N PRO A 13 -9.76 7.22 -6.75
CA PRO A 13 -10.76 8.28 -6.87
C PRO A 13 -10.57 9.35 -5.79
N ARG A 14 -10.50 10.63 -6.19
CA ARG A 14 -10.33 11.75 -5.26
C ARG A 14 -11.52 11.94 -4.31
N ARG A 15 -12.70 11.42 -4.66
CA ARG A 15 -13.94 11.51 -3.89
C ARG A 15 -14.51 10.12 -3.68
N GLY A 16 -15.01 9.86 -2.48
CA GLY A 16 -15.68 8.61 -2.13
C GLY A 16 -14.76 7.40 -1.98
N TRP A 17 -13.43 7.59 -1.97
CA TRP A 17 -12.51 6.50 -1.63
C TRP A 17 -12.44 6.31 -0.12
N GLU A 18 -12.74 5.08 0.31
CA GLU A 18 -12.89 4.72 1.71
C GLU A 18 -11.61 4.07 2.25
N TRP A 19 -10.65 4.89 2.69
CA TRP A 19 -9.36 4.42 3.23
C TRP A 19 -9.52 3.46 4.42
N THR A 20 -10.53 3.68 5.26
CA THR A 20 -10.83 2.80 6.41
C THR A 20 -11.21 1.39 5.96
N LYS A 21 -11.97 1.23 4.87
CA LYS A 21 -12.34 -0.09 4.33
C LYS A 21 -11.13 -0.82 3.76
N LEU A 22 -10.26 -0.09 3.06
CA LEU A 22 -8.99 -0.65 2.59
C LEU A 22 -8.10 -1.10 3.76
N ALA A 23 -7.98 -0.27 4.80
CA ALA A 23 -7.19 -0.62 5.98
C ALA A 23 -7.75 -1.83 6.73
N ALA A 24 -9.08 -1.96 6.85
CA ALA A 24 -9.70 -3.13 7.45
C ALA A 24 -9.34 -4.41 6.67
N ALA A 25 -9.54 -4.41 5.35
CA ALA A 25 -9.20 -5.54 4.49
C ALA A 25 -7.69 -5.87 4.53
N ALA A 26 -6.83 -4.85 4.54
CA ALA A 26 -5.39 -5.05 4.64
C ALA A 26 -4.97 -5.66 5.99
N GLY A 27 -5.65 -5.30 7.08
CA GLY A 27 -5.38 -5.85 8.42
C GLY A 27 -5.66 -7.35 8.54
N GLU A 28 -6.53 -7.89 7.69
CA GLU A 28 -6.80 -9.33 7.58
C GLU A 28 -5.76 -10.06 6.73
N LEU A 29 -5.12 -9.38 5.78
CA LEU A 29 -4.25 -10.03 4.79
C LEU A 29 -2.76 -9.92 5.12
N LEU A 30 -2.31 -8.76 5.61
CA LEU A 30 -0.89 -8.48 5.88
C LEU A 30 -0.22 -9.35 6.96
N PRO A 31 -0.91 -9.93 7.96
CA PRO A 31 -0.27 -10.80 8.95
C PRO A 31 0.25 -12.12 8.37
N TYR A 32 -0.29 -12.56 7.23
CA TYR A 32 0.04 -13.83 6.61
C TYR A 32 1.18 -13.64 5.60
N ALA A 33 2.13 -14.58 5.60
CA ALA A 33 3.11 -14.65 4.52
C ALA A 33 2.35 -14.88 3.21
N PHE A 34 2.62 -14.02 2.22
CA PHE A 34 2.00 -14.14 0.91
C PHE A 34 3.02 -14.75 -0.05
N GLU A 35 2.97 -16.08 -0.18
CA GLU A 35 3.92 -16.84 -0.99
C GLU A 35 3.62 -16.68 -2.48
N LYS A 36 4.62 -16.97 -3.30
CA LYS A 36 4.46 -16.95 -4.76
C LYS A 36 3.37 -17.94 -5.21
N SER A 37 3.23 -19.07 -4.53
CA SER A 37 2.16 -20.06 -4.80
C SER A 37 0.78 -19.49 -4.53
N ASP A 38 0.59 -18.71 -3.45
CA ASP A 38 -0.68 -18.08 -3.12
C ASP A 38 -1.07 -17.04 -4.19
N ALA A 39 -0.07 -16.33 -4.70
CA ALA A 39 -0.25 -15.41 -5.82
C ALA A 39 -0.73 -16.14 -7.08
N GLN A 40 -0.12 -17.29 -7.38
CA GLN A 40 -0.45 -18.09 -8.55
C GLN A 40 -1.81 -18.79 -8.40
N GLU A 41 -2.17 -19.27 -7.21
CA GLU A 41 -3.47 -19.87 -6.92
C GLU A 41 -4.59 -18.83 -7.05
N LYS A 42 -4.43 -17.67 -6.41
CA LYS A 42 -5.47 -16.63 -6.38
C LYS A 42 -5.59 -15.88 -7.71
N TRP A 43 -4.46 -15.67 -8.41
CA TRP A 43 -4.40 -14.74 -9.53
C TRP A 43 -3.60 -15.24 -10.74
N GLY A 44 -3.04 -16.44 -10.71
CA GLY A 44 -2.29 -17.01 -11.84
C GLY A 44 -3.15 -17.32 -13.07
N GLY A 45 -4.48 -17.37 -12.91
CA GLY A 45 -5.44 -17.47 -14.00
C GLY A 45 -5.77 -16.14 -14.68
N GLU A 46 -5.24 -15.00 -14.20
CA GLU A 46 -5.46 -13.72 -14.88
C GLU A 46 -4.83 -13.74 -16.26
N ASN A 47 -5.65 -13.55 -17.29
CA ASN A 47 -5.13 -13.39 -18.64
C ASN A 47 -4.36 -12.06 -18.70
N PHE A 48 -3.05 -12.15 -18.95
CA PHE A 48 -2.13 -11.02 -19.10
C PHE A 48 -2.65 -9.96 -20.09
N PHE A 49 -3.31 -10.40 -21.17
CA PHE A 49 -3.86 -9.53 -22.21
C PHE A 49 -5.25 -8.97 -21.89
N SER A 50 -5.84 -9.30 -20.74
CA SER A 50 -7.15 -8.76 -20.34
C SER A 50 -7.16 -7.24 -20.37
N ALA A 51 -6.05 -6.61 -19.99
CA ALA A 51 -5.88 -5.16 -20.03
C ALA A 51 -5.96 -4.58 -21.46
N MET A 52 -5.50 -5.32 -22.47
CA MET A 52 -5.54 -4.91 -23.88
C MET A 52 -6.96 -4.94 -24.47
N MET A 53 -7.84 -5.78 -23.90
CA MET A 53 -9.25 -5.91 -24.31
C MET A 53 -10.20 -5.11 -23.41
N GLY A 54 -9.69 -4.15 -22.64
CA GLY A 54 -10.49 -3.30 -21.74
C GLY A 54 -10.82 -3.93 -20.38
N GLY A 55 -10.27 -5.09 -20.06
CA GLY A 55 -10.32 -5.70 -18.73
C GLY A 55 -9.31 -5.07 -17.74
N ARG A 56 -9.31 -5.55 -16.50
CA ARG A 56 -8.31 -5.19 -15.48
C ARG A 56 -7.57 -6.44 -15.05
N SER A 57 -6.24 -6.35 -14.93
CA SER A 57 -5.39 -7.33 -14.26
C SER A 57 -4.70 -6.70 -13.06
N LEU A 58 -4.23 -7.50 -12.11
CA LEU A 58 -3.40 -7.05 -11.00
C LEU A 58 -2.11 -6.39 -11.50
N ARG A 59 -1.50 -6.94 -12.56
CA ARG A 59 -0.33 -6.32 -13.19
C ARG A 59 -0.67 -4.94 -13.73
N PHE A 60 -1.76 -4.80 -14.48
CA PHE A 60 -2.19 -3.49 -14.99
C PHE A 60 -2.43 -2.51 -13.84
N THR A 61 -3.06 -2.97 -12.76
CA THR A 61 -3.30 -2.16 -11.56
C THR A 61 -2.00 -1.73 -10.89
N ALA A 62 -1.03 -2.65 -10.76
CA ALA A 62 0.29 -2.35 -10.20
C ALA A 62 1.07 -1.36 -11.05
N VAL A 63 1.09 -1.54 -12.38
CA VAL A 63 1.74 -0.61 -13.32
C VAL A 63 1.06 0.76 -13.28
N ALA A 64 -0.27 0.82 -13.28
CA ALA A 64 -0.99 2.09 -13.17
C ALA A 64 -0.66 2.83 -11.86
N ALA A 65 -0.60 2.10 -10.74
CA ALA A 65 -0.34 2.65 -9.41
C ALA A 65 1.13 3.03 -9.19
N LEU A 66 2.08 2.23 -9.69
CA LEU A 66 3.52 2.42 -9.47
C LEU A 66 4.18 3.23 -10.59
N GLY A 67 3.63 3.19 -11.80
CA GLY A 67 4.19 3.85 -12.98
C GLY A 67 5.42 3.18 -13.57
N VAL A 68 5.69 1.92 -13.20
CA VAL A 68 6.87 1.15 -13.62
C VAL A 68 6.42 -0.18 -14.21
N GLU A 69 6.96 -0.53 -15.37
CA GLU A 69 6.69 -1.79 -16.05
C GLU A 69 7.71 -2.86 -15.64
N PHE A 70 7.23 -3.99 -15.12
CA PHE A 70 8.11 -5.06 -14.62
C PHE A 70 8.64 -6.02 -15.71
N GLN A 71 8.14 -5.91 -16.94
CA GLN A 71 8.49 -6.80 -18.05
C GLN A 71 8.24 -6.05 -19.37
N GLY A 72 9.29 -5.46 -19.94
CA GLY A 72 9.16 -4.80 -21.24
C GLY A 72 10.06 -3.58 -21.42
N GLY A 73 11.37 -3.68 -21.18
CA GLY A 73 12.34 -2.68 -21.65
C GLY A 73 12.00 -1.22 -21.37
N GLY A 74 11.25 -0.96 -20.29
CA GLY A 74 10.69 0.32 -19.95
C GLY A 74 11.80 1.35 -19.76
N ASN A 75 11.91 2.30 -20.69
CA ASN A 75 13.02 3.25 -20.78
C ASN A 75 12.54 4.68 -20.99
N SER A 76 11.25 4.93 -20.81
CA SER A 76 10.69 6.26 -20.98
C SER A 76 11.20 7.20 -19.88
N ALA A 77 11.25 8.50 -20.18
CA ALA A 77 11.60 9.51 -19.19
C ALA A 77 10.58 9.54 -18.03
N GLU A 78 9.31 9.26 -18.33
CA GLU A 78 8.24 9.18 -17.31
C GLU A 78 8.48 8.02 -16.33
N GLU A 79 8.83 6.85 -16.86
CA GLU A 79 9.08 5.67 -16.05
C GLU A 79 10.32 5.83 -15.16
N LYS A 80 11.43 6.38 -15.70
CA LYS A 80 12.62 6.71 -14.90
C LYS A 80 12.30 7.72 -13.79
N ALA A 81 11.44 8.69 -14.07
CA ALA A 81 10.97 9.63 -13.06
C ALA A 81 10.09 8.93 -12.00
N ALA A 82 9.22 8.00 -12.41
CA ALA A 82 8.40 7.19 -11.51
C ALA A 82 9.26 6.29 -10.61
N GLU A 83 10.26 5.60 -11.17
CA GLU A 83 11.24 4.81 -10.40
C GLU A 83 11.99 5.68 -9.38
N GLY A 84 12.46 6.85 -9.80
CA GLY A 84 13.12 7.81 -8.92
C GLY A 84 12.21 8.28 -7.78
N ALA A 85 10.95 8.57 -8.07
CA ALA A 85 9.94 8.95 -7.08
C ALA A 85 9.64 7.80 -6.11
N LEU A 86 9.46 6.58 -6.62
CA LEU A 86 9.25 5.38 -5.81
C LEU A 86 10.43 5.11 -4.88
N ARG A 87 11.66 5.23 -5.38
CA ARG A 87 12.87 5.04 -4.58
C ARG A 87 12.96 6.05 -3.45
N LYS A 88 12.68 7.33 -3.73
CA LYS A 88 12.63 8.39 -2.69
C LYS A 88 11.55 8.08 -1.65
N LEU A 89 10.36 7.71 -2.10
CA LEU A 89 9.22 7.39 -1.23
C LEU A 89 9.49 6.15 -0.38
N TYR A 90 10.07 5.11 -0.96
CA TYR A 90 10.49 3.90 -0.26
C TYR A 90 11.54 4.24 0.79
N SER A 91 12.58 4.99 0.44
CA SER A 91 13.61 5.42 1.40
C SER A 91 13.04 6.28 2.53
N ALA A 92 12.01 7.08 2.27
CA ALA A 92 11.39 7.93 3.29
C ALA A 92 10.55 7.14 4.30
N ILE A 93 9.93 6.02 3.87
CA ILE A 93 8.95 5.27 4.66
C ILE A 93 9.53 3.97 5.23
N ASN A 94 10.36 3.26 4.47
CA ASN A 94 10.85 1.94 4.82
C ASN A 94 11.64 1.96 6.13
N GLY A 95 11.33 1.04 7.05
CA GLY A 95 11.94 0.97 8.37
C GLY A 95 11.52 2.09 9.35
N ARG A 96 10.80 3.13 8.89
CA ARG A 96 10.40 4.29 9.70
C ARG A 96 8.92 4.31 10.06
N TRP A 97 8.20 3.23 9.77
CA TRP A 97 6.76 3.12 9.93
C TRP A 97 6.26 3.56 11.32
N VAL A 98 6.83 2.97 12.37
CA VAL A 98 6.44 3.25 13.77
C VAL A 98 6.77 4.69 14.16
N GLU A 99 7.94 5.20 13.75
CA GLU A 99 8.36 6.59 13.99
C GLU A 99 7.39 7.58 13.33
N LEU A 100 7.01 7.32 12.07
CA LEU A 100 6.10 8.18 11.31
C LEU A 100 4.71 8.24 11.97
N LEU A 101 4.15 7.10 12.38
CA LEU A 101 2.86 7.04 13.08
C LEU A 101 2.89 7.77 14.44
N ALA A 102 3.98 7.62 15.21
CA ALA A 102 4.16 8.29 16.49
C ALA A 102 4.33 9.81 16.33
N GLY A 103 5.07 10.24 15.30
CA GLY A 103 5.22 11.63 14.92
C GLY A 103 3.89 12.26 14.53
N ALA A 104 3.06 11.54 13.77
CA ALA A 104 1.73 11.99 13.36
C ALA A 104 0.81 12.21 14.55
N ALA A 105 0.75 11.26 15.48
CA ALA A 105 -0.04 11.39 16.71
C ALA A 105 0.40 12.60 17.55
N THR A 106 1.70 12.88 17.58
CA THR A 106 2.24 14.04 18.31
C THR A 106 1.85 15.36 17.65
N ARG A 107 1.88 15.43 16.32
CA ARG A 107 1.42 16.62 15.56
C ARG A 107 -0.07 16.87 15.75
N GLU A 108 -0.91 15.83 15.61
CA GLU A 108 -2.36 15.91 15.80
C GLU A 108 -2.71 16.47 17.20
N ARG A 109 -2.02 16.00 18.26
CA ARG A 109 -2.19 16.51 19.63
C ARG A 109 -1.81 17.99 19.77
N ARG A 110 -0.75 18.44 19.11
CA ARG A 110 -0.28 19.84 19.18
C ARG A 110 -1.13 20.80 18.34
N ALA A 111 -1.64 20.32 17.21
CA ALA A 111 -2.38 21.13 16.25
C ALA A 111 -3.90 21.18 16.51
N GLY A 112 -4.37 20.73 17.67
CA GLY A 112 -5.80 20.72 17.99
C GLY A 112 -6.63 19.88 17.00
N GLY A 113 -6.04 18.85 16.39
CA GLY A 113 -6.71 17.95 15.44
C GLY A 113 -6.53 18.26 13.95
N GLN A 114 -5.85 19.34 13.56
CA GLN A 114 -5.51 19.55 12.14
C GLN A 114 -4.20 18.84 11.77
N SER A 115 -4.29 17.74 11.02
CA SER A 115 -3.12 17.12 10.38
C SER A 115 -2.79 17.91 9.11
N GLY A 116 -1.60 18.48 9.05
CA GLY A 116 -1.09 19.14 7.87
C GLY A 116 0.38 18.82 7.69
N GLY A 117 0.74 18.30 6.52
CA GLY A 117 2.11 17.98 6.14
C GLY A 117 2.58 16.60 6.60
N ASP A 118 1.65 15.69 6.90
CA ASP A 118 2.00 14.31 7.26
C ASP A 118 2.13 13.39 6.03
N VAL A 119 2.96 12.37 6.15
CA VAL A 119 3.06 11.27 5.18
C VAL A 119 1.76 10.45 5.10
N PHE A 120 0.71 10.77 5.85
CA PHE A 120 -0.56 10.07 5.79
C PHE A 120 -1.72 10.89 5.23
N ASP A 121 -1.57 12.20 5.05
CA ASP A 121 -2.69 13.12 4.78
C ASP A 121 -3.47 12.77 3.50
N ASP A 122 -2.76 12.41 2.43
CA ASP A 122 -3.32 12.04 1.13
C ASP A 122 -3.80 10.57 1.04
N VAL A 123 -3.59 9.79 2.10
CA VAL A 123 -3.93 8.37 2.18
C VAL A 123 -4.83 8.06 3.39
N GLY A 124 -5.73 9.00 3.73
CA GLY A 124 -6.76 8.80 4.76
C GLY A 124 -6.36 9.21 6.18
N GLY A 125 -5.17 9.81 6.35
CA GLY A 125 -4.69 10.31 7.63
C GLY A 125 -4.12 9.21 8.54
N ALA A 126 -3.32 9.62 9.52
CA ALA A 126 -2.57 8.69 10.36
C ALA A 126 -3.45 7.77 11.22
N ALA A 127 -4.68 8.21 11.54
CA ALA A 127 -5.64 7.40 12.29
C ALA A 127 -5.96 6.07 11.59
N VAL A 128 -6.17 6.09 10.27
CA VAL A 128 -6.44 4.87 9.47
C VAL A 128 -5.27 3.89 9.55
N TRP A 129 -4.06 4.42 9.41
CA TRP A 129 -2.85 3.59 9.42
C TRP A 129 -2.47 3.07 10.81
N ARG A 130 -2.80 3.80 11.88
CA ARG A 130 -2.70 3.29 13.26
C ARG A 130 -3.69 2.16 13.50
N ALA A 131 -4.92 2.28 13.00
CA ALA A 131 -5.90 1.20 13.10
C ALA A 131 -5.42 -0.05 12.34
N LEU A 132 -4.84 0.11 11.15
CA LEU A 132 -4.21 -0.98 10.42
C LEU A 132 -3.07 -1.63 11.21
N GLU A 133 -2.13 -0.83 11.75
CA GLU A 133 -1.01 -1.35 12.55
C GLU A 133 -1.51 -2.15 13.77
N ALA A 134 -2.55 -1.67 14.45
CA ALA A 134 -3.17 -2.37 15.56
C ALA A 134 -3.79 -3.71 15.12
N ALA A 135 -4.53 -3.71 14.01
CA ALA A 135 -5.14 -4.92 13.44
C ALA A 135 -4.08 -5.95 13.03
N VAL A 136 -3.03 -5.51 12.34
CA VAL A 136 -1.93 -6.39 11.93
C VAL A 136 -1.24 -7.02 13.14
N ARG A 137 -0.97 -6.24 14.19
CA ARG A 137 -0.37 -6.76 15.43
C ARG A 137 -1.28 -7.76 16.14
N ALA A 138 -2.58 -7.50 16.20
CA ALA A 138 -3.55 -8.39 16.83
C ALA A 138 -3.67 -9.73 16.08
N ASN A 139 -3.51 -9.72 14.76
CA ASN A 139 -3.70 -10.87 13.89
C ASN A 139 -2.40 -11.62 13.55
N ARG A 140 -1.24 -11.25 14.13
CA ARG A 140 0.00 -11.99 13.87
C ARG A 140 -0.14 -13.42 14.41
N PRO A 141 0.08 -14.46 13.59
CA PRO A 141 0.14 -15.82 14.11
C PRO A 141 1.24 -15.89 15.16
N ASN A 142 0.93 -16.46 16.33
CA ASN A 142 1.93 -16.70 17.37
C ASN A 142 3.10 -17.46 16.73
N ALA A 143 4.33 -16.96 16.90
CA ALA A 143 5.53 -17.60 16.37
C ALA A 143 5.83 -18.97 17.03
N ASP A 144 5.00 -19.34 18.02
CA ASP A 144 5.23 -20.44 18.92
C ASP A 144 4.18 -21.49 18.61
N GLY A 145 4.52 -22.42 17.71
CA GLY A 145 3.73 -23.64 17.43
C GLY A 145 3.67 -24.60 18.62
N SER A 146 3.18 -24.13 19.76
CA SER A 146 2.89 -24.92 20.97
C SER A 146 1.45 -24.66 21.42
N GLY A 147 0.51 -24.80 20.49
CA GLY A 147 -0.91 -24.93 20.76
C GLY A 147 -1.30 -26.38 20.48
N GLY A 148 -1.35 -27.19 21.54
CA GLY A 148 -1.48 -28.64 21.46
C GLY A 148 -2.72 -29.14 20.73
N MET A 149 -2.52 -30.23 20.01
CA MET A 149 -3.37 -31.42 20.05
C MET A 149 -2.47 -32.62 20.34
#